data_AF-A0AAD7APB5-F1
#
_entry.id   AF-A0AAD7APB5-F1
#
_cell.length_a   1.000
_cell.length_b   1.000
_cell.length_c   1.000
_cell.angle_alpha   90.00
_cell.angle_beta   90.00
_cell.angle_gamma   90.00
#
_symmetry.space_group_name_H-M   'P 1'
#
loop_
_entity.id
_entity.type
_entity.pdbx_description
1 polymer ?
#
loop_
_entity_poly.entity_id
_entity_poly.type
_entity_poly.pdbx_seq_one_letter_code
_entity_poly.pdbx_strand_id
1 'polypeptide(L)'
;MSWLWSFNNQPSHAHKERLAANENATKLEIAARENAAKERIAASENATKERIAKMHADRRELAGGTGGKGGKSRKDGGHGGAGEASKLTFEQAAIYHQIIGGTGGEGGEGDVRGGDGGVGHGQRFEKLLVPGVTGRVPYTKTAKFCEDYELDEALQKLLKSAGFSTVGALLKVTDTDLREAHFKSGHIAELVAALEDWVATNVK
;
A
#
# COMPACT_ATOMS: atom_id res chain seq x y z
N MET A 1 9.40 -57.28 70.32
CA MET A 1 8.68 -56.17 70.99
C MET A 1 8.90 -54.92 70.17
N SER A 2 7.86 -54.48 69.47
CA SER A 2 7.88 -53.34 68.55
C SER A 2 7.45 -52.08 69.31
N TRP A 3 8.27 -51.02 69.26
CA TRP A 3 7.90 -49.69 69.74
C TRP A 3 8.02 -48.72 68.56
N LEU A 4 6.89 -48.43 67.92
CA LEU A 4 6.76 -47.33 66.96
C LEU A 4 6.72 -46.01 67.73
N TRP A 5 7.71 -45.14 67.50
CA TRP A 5 7.67 -43.74 67.93
C TRP A 5 6.99 -42.92 66.83
N SER A 6 5.77 -42.46 67.10
CA SER A 6 5.05 -41.52 66.25
C SER A 6 5.33 -40.10 66.74
N PHE A 7 6.31 -39.42 66.14
CA PHE A 7 6.56 -38.00 66.40
C PHE A 7 5.45 -37.15 65.74
N ASN A 8 4.60 -36.56 66.56
CA ASN A 8 3.55 -35.65 66.13
C ASN A 8 4.16 -34.27 65.80
N ASN A 9 4.56 -34.09 64.54
CA ASN A 9 5.21 -32.87 64.05
C ASN A 9 4.14 -31.82 63.65
N GLN A 10 3.43 -31.25 64.63
CA GLN A 10 2.52 -30.14 64.37
C GLN A 10 3.29 -28.80 64.35
N PRO A 11 3.24 -28.03 63.25
CA PRO A 11 3.93 -26.75 63.17
C PRO A 11 3.36 -25.76 64.19
N SER A 12 4.25 -25.05 64.88
CA SER A 12 3.89 -24.04 65.88
C SER A 12 3.07 -22.90 65.27
N HIS A 13 2.24 -22.24 66.09
CA HIS A 13 1.35 -21.15 65.66
C HIS A 13 2.11 -20.04 64.91
N ALA A 14 3.33 -19.73 65.36
CA ALA A 14 4.23 -18.75 64.74
C ALA A 14 4.71 -19.15 63.32
N HIS A 15 4.81 -20.46 63.04
CA HIS A 15 5.17 -20.94 61.69
C HIS A 15 3.99 -20.78 60.71
N LYS A 16 2.76 -21.00 61.18
CA LYS A 16 1.54 -20.81 60.38
C LYS A 16 1.31 -19.33 60.03
N GLU A 17 1.51 -18.42 60.98
CA GLU A 17 1.42 -16.97 60.72
C GLU A 17 2.47 -16.48 59.73
N ARG A 18 3.71 -16.97 59.82
CA ARG A 18 4.77 -16.63 58.86
C ARG A 18 4.45 -17.10 57.45
N LEU A 19 3.88 -18.29 57.29
CA LEU A 19 3.44 -18.80 55.99
C LEU A 19 2.30 -17.94 55.41
N ALA A 20 1.27 -17.64 56.22
CA ALA A 20 0.16 -16.79 55.79
C ALA A 20 0.60 -15.37 55.40
N ALA A 21 1.55 -14.79 56.13
CA ALA A 21 2.14 -13.49 55.79
C ALA A 21 2.91 -13.53 54.46
N ASN A 22 3.67 -14.61 54.21
CA ASN A 22 4.42 -14.79 52.97
C ASN A 22 3.49 -15.03 51.76
N GLU A 23 2.42 -15.82 51.93
CA GLU A 23 1.40 -16.02 50.91
C GLU A 23 0.66 -14.73 50.55
N ASN A 24 0.37 -13.88 51.54
CA ASN A 24 -0.25 -12.58 51.29
C ASN A 24 0.70 -11.60 50.60
N ALA A 25 1.98 -11.59 50.99
CA ALA A 25 3.01 -10.77 50.33
C ALA A 25 3.21 -11.17 48.86
N THR A 26 3.28 -12.47 48.57
CA THR A 26 3.40 -12.96 47.19
C THR A 26 2.16 -12.66 46.34
N LYS A 27 0.95 -12.80 46.89
CA LYS A 27 -0.29 -12.39 46.20
C LYS A 27 -0.31 -10.89 45.87
N LEU A 28 0.12 -10.04 46.80
CA LEU A 28 0.22 -8.60 46.59
C LEU A 28 1.25 -8.25 45.50
N GLU A 29 2.39 -8.94 45.48
CA GLU A 29 3.41 -8.72 44.46
C GLU A 29 2.95 -9.15 43.06
N ILE A 30 2.23 -10.28 42.95
CA ILE A 30 1.63 -10.73 41.68
C ILE A 30 0.60 -9.72 41.18
N ALA A 31 -0.31 -9.25 42.05
CA ALA A 31 -1.32 -8.27 41.69
C ALA A 31 -0.70 -6.93 41.22
N ALA A 32 0.39 -6.48 41.88
CA ALA A 32 1.12 -5.28 41.46
C ALA A 32 1.77 -5.45 40.08
N ARG A 33 2.36 -6.63 39.80
CA ARG A 33 2.94 -6.93 38.49
C ARG A 33 1.87 -7.01 37.39
N GLU A 34 0.73 -7.61 37.68
CA GLU A 34 -0.39 -7.68 36.74
C GLU A 34 -0.95 -6.28 36.39
N ASN A 35 -1.11 -5.42 37.40
CA ASN A 35 -1.56 -4.05 37.16
C ASN A 35 -0.55 -3.24 36.36
N ALA A 36 0.74 -3.33 36.69
CA ALA A 36 1.81 -2.69 35.91
C ALA A 36 1.87 -3.22 34.47
N ALA A 37 1.61 -4.51 34.24
CA ALA A 37 1.53 -5.08 32.90
C ALA A 37 0.35 -4.53 32.10
N LYS A 38 -0.84 -4.42 32.72
CA LYS A 38 -2.03 -3.81 32.10
C LYS A 38 -1.79 -2.36 31.73
N GLU A 39 -1.16 -1.58 32.60
CA GLU A 39 -0.81 -0.18 32.33
C GLU A 39 0.17 -0.04 31.16
N ARG A 40 1.19 -0.92 31.08
CA ARG A 40 2.13 -0.95 29.94
C ARG A 40 1.44 -1.29 28.62
N ILE A 41 0.51 -2.25 28.64
CA ILE A 41 -0.27 -2.61 27.44
C ILE A 41 -1.14 -1.42 27.00
N ALA A 42 -1.87 -0.80 27.92
CA ALA A 42 -2.71 0.36 27.62
C ALA A 42 -1.90 1.54 27.08
N ALA A 43 -0.71 1.81 27.65
CA ALA A 43 0.19 2.85 27.16
C ALA A 43 0.69 2.54 25.74
N SER A 44 1.05 1.28 25.46
CA SER A 44 1.47 0.82 24.13
C SER A 44 0.36 0.97 23.08
N GLU A 45 -0.87 0.58 23.42
CA GLU A 45 -2.03 0.74 22.55
C GLU A 45 -2.33 2.20 22.25
N ASN A 46 -2.28 3.08 23.26
CA ASN A 46 -2.49 4.51 23.07
C ASN A 46 -1.39 5.15 22.22
N ALA A 47 -0.12 4.81 22.46
CA ALA A 47 0.99 5.27 21.61
C ALA A 47 0.83 4.80 20.16
N THR A 48 0.32 3.59 19.94
CA THR A 48 0.06 3.06 18.60
C THR A 48 -1.08 3.83 17.92
N LYS A 49 -2.18 4.11 18.64
CA LYS A 49 -3.29 4.92 18.14
C LYS A 49 -2.85 6.34 17.78
N GLU A 50 -2.06 6.99 18.63
CA GLU A 50 -1.53 8.33 18.36
C GLU A 50 -0.62 8.34 17.13
N ARG A 51 0.23 7.31 16.97
CA ARG A 51 1.11 7.20 15.81
C ARG A 51 0.33 6.99 14.52
N ILE A 52 -0.72 6.18 14.55
CA ILE A 52 -1.64 5.97 13.42
C ILE A 52 -2.38 7.29 13.11
N ALA A 53 -2.94 7.96 14.11
CA ALA A 53 -3.65 9.23 13.93
C ALA A 53 -2.75 10.30 13.30
N LYS A 54 -1.48 10.40 13.74
CA LYS A 54 -0.49 11.31 13.15
C LYS A 54 -0.16 10.93 11.70
N MET A 55 0.03 9.64 11.41
CA MET A 55 0.24 9.16 10.03
C MET A 55 -0.94 9.46 9.10
N HIS A 56 -2.18 9.43 9.61
CA HIS A 56 -3.36 9.81 8.83
C HIS A 56 -3.47 11.34 8.64
N ALA A 57 -3.14 12.13 9.66
CA ALA A 57 -3.18 13.59 9.58
C ALA A 57 -2.19 14.16 8.55
N ASP A 58 -1.04 13.52 8.36
CA ASP A 58 0.00 13.98 7.43
C ASP A 58 -0.19 13.50 5.99
N ARG A 59 -1.14 12.58 5.73
CA ARG A 59 -1.39 12.03 4.39
C ARG A 59 -2.37 12.88 3.59
N ARG A 60 -2.02 13.16 2.34
CA ARG A 60 -2.81 14.01 1.43
C ARG A 60 -4.06 13.27 0.93
N GLU A 61 -5.08 14.05 0.57
CA GLU A 61 -6.19 13.58 -0.26
C GLU A 61 -5.86 13.82 -1.73
N LEU A 62 -6.22 12.86 -2.59
CA LEU A 62 -6.24 13.08 -4.04
C LEU A 62 -7.68 12.99 -4.51
N ALA A 63 -8.15 14.06 -5.17
CA ALA A 63 -9.45 14.07 -5.83
C ALA A 63 -9.26 14.10 -7.36
N GLY A 64 -10.01 13.27 -8.05
CA GLY A 64 -10.12 13.30 -9.51
C GLY A 64 -10.76 14.58 -10.02
N GLY A 65 -10.74 14.74 -11.33
CA GLY A 65 -11.36 15.85 -12.04
C GLY A 65 -12.87 15.85 -11.92
N THR A 66 -13.46 17.05 -12.00
CA THR A 66 -14.91 17.24 -12.08
C THR A 66 -15.31 17.51 -13.52
N GLY A 67 -16.32 16.80 -14.01
CA GLY A 67 -16.87 17.00 -15.34
C GLY A 67 -17.61 18.33 -15.47
N GLY A 68 -17.55 18.92 -16.66
CA GLY A 68 -18.20 20.21 -16.94
C GLY A 68 -19.73 20.14 -16.94
N LYS A 69 -20.38 21.28 -16.73
CA LYS A 69 -21.84 21.39 -16.82
C LYS A 69 -22.33 21.48 -18.27
N GLY A 70 -23.40 20.77 -18.59
CA GLY A 70 -24.07 20.85 -19.88
C GLY A 70 -24.67 22.22 -20.17
N GLY A 71 -24.65 22.62 -21.44
CA GLY A 71 -25.17 23.92 -21.89
C GLY A 71 -26.70 24.03 -21.86
N LYS A 72 -27.21 25.27 -21.83
CA LYS A 72 -28.66 25.53 -21.92
C LYS A 72 -29.15 25.53 -23.37
N SER A 73 -30.37 25.06 -23.60
CA SER A 73 -30.98 24.97 -24.94
C SER A 73 -32.50 25.18 -24.87
N ARG A 74 -33.10 25.65 -25.97
CA ARG A 74 -34.56 25.81 -26.07
C ARG A 74 -35.34 24.50 -26.25
N LYS A 75 -34.65 23.39 -26.47
CA LYS A 75 -35.29 22.07 -26.59
C LYS A 75 -34.72 21.12 -25.56
N ASP A 76 -33.56 20.56 -25.86
CA ASP A 76 -32.89 19.55 -25.03
C ASP A 76 -31.61 20.15 -24.44
N GLY A 77 -31.49 20.10 -23.11
CA GLY A 77 -30.29 20.53 -22.40
C GLY A 77 -29.06 19.72 -22.80
N GLY A 78 -27.87 20.34 -22.75
CA GLY A 78 -26.62 19.67 -23.10
C GLY A 78 -26.21 18.62 -22.06
N HIS A 79 -25.40 17.65 -22.46
CA HIS A 79 -24.88 16.63 -21.53
C HIS A 79 -23.77 17.18 -20.63
N GLY A 80 -23.72 16.68 -19.40
CA GLY A 80 -22.58 16.88 -18.50
C GLY A 80 -21.31 16.20 -19.02
N GLY A 81 -20.16 16.81 -18.78
CA GLY A 81 -18.85 16.29 -19.15
C GLY A 81 -18.37 15.14 -18.25
N ALA A 82 -17.38 14.39 -18.71
CA ALA A 82 -16.75 13.35 -17.89
C ALA A 82 -15.81 13.97 -16.84
N GLY A 83 -15.81 13.39 -15.64
CA GLY A 83 -14.80 13.66 -14.62
C GLY A 83 -13.74 12.56 -14.64
N GLU A 84 -12.51 12.91 -15.00
CA GLU A 84 -11.40 11.96 -15.11
C GLU A 84 -10.59 11.88 -13.82
N ALA A 85 -10.34 10.68 -13.33
CA ALA A 85 -9.38 10.45 -12.25
C ALA A 85 -7.94 10.47 -12.78
N SER A 86 -6.98 10.77 -11.90
CA SER A 86 -5.57 10.65 -12.27
C SER A 86 -5.20 9.17 -12.52
N LYS A 87 -4.11 8.95 -13.26
CA LYS A 87 -3.43 7.65 -13.31
C LYS A 87 -2.39 7.62 -12.20
N LEU A 88 -2.38 6.56 -11.40
CA LEU A 88 -1.42 6.40 -10.30
C LEU A 88 -0.80 5.01 -10.33
N THR A 89 0.46 4.92 -9.94
CA THR A 89 1.04 3.63 -9.53
C THR A 89 0.63 3.30 -8.10
N PHE A 90 0.78 2.04 -7.68
CA PHE A 90 0.49 1.64 -6.29
C PHE A 90 1.37 2.36 -5.27
N GLU A 91 2.64 2.63 -5.62
CA GLU A 91 3.56 3.38 -4.76
C GLU A 91 3.12 4.84 -4.60
N GLN A 92 2.62 5.46 -5.69
CA GLN A 92 2.05 6.79 -5.62
C GLN A 92 0.70 6.79 -4.89
N ALA A 93 -0.09 5.74 -4.98
CA ALA A 93 -1.33 5.62 -4.22
C ALA A 93 -1.07 5.55 -2.71
N ALA A 94 0.04 4.90 -2.31
CA ALA A 94 0.39 4.69 -0.91
C ALA A 94 0.72 5.99 -0.13
N ILE A 95 0.97 7.12 -0.81
CA ILE A 95 1.17 8.42 -0.14
C ILE A 95 -0.15 9.11 0.23
N TYR A 96 -1.27 8.70 -0.36
CA TYR A 96 -2.58 9.26 -0.08
C TYR A 96 -3.32 8.40 0.95
N HIS A 97 -4.06 9.03 1.86
CA HIS A 97 -4.94 8.27 2.76
C HIS A 97 -6.30 7.98 2.10
N GLN A 98 -6.72 8.86 1.18
CA GLN A 98 -7.95 8.75 0.44
C GLN A 98 -7.71 9.19 -1.01
N ILE A 99 -8.22 8.38 -1.93
CA ILE A 99 -8.18 8.64 -3.37
C ILE A 99 -9.63 8.62 -3.85
N ILE A 100 -10.11 9.78 -4.28
CA ILE A 100 -11.46 9.99 -4.78
C ILE A 100 -11.39 10.01 -6.31
N GLY A 101 -12.22 9.20 -6.97
CA GLY A 101 -12.32 9.20 -8.42
C GLY A 101 -12.82 10.55 -8.98
N GLY A 102 -12.82 10.66 -10.31
CA GLY A 102 -13.44 11.78 -10.98
C GLY A 102 -14.97 11.79 -10.78
N THR A 103 -15.54 12.98 -10.72
CA THR A 103 -16.99 13.19 -10.55
C THR A 103 -17.58 13.65 -11.87
N GLY A 104 -18.64 12.99 -12.35
CA GLY A 104 -19.33 13.38 -13.57
C GLY A 104 -19.98 14.76 -13.47
N GLY A 105 -20.08 15.46 -14.60
CA GLY A 105 -20.68 16.80 -14.67
C GLY A 105 -22.20 16.80 -14.59
N GLU A 106 -22.79 17.97 -14.38
CA GLU A 106 -24.25 18.13 -14.39
C GLU A 106 -24.80 18.25 -15.80
N GLY A 107 -26.01 17.73 -16.03
CA GLY A 107 -26.76 18.00 -17.25
C GLY A 107 -27.21 19.47 -17.36
N GLY A 108 -27.40 19.92 -18.59
CA GLY A 108 -27.87 21.27 -18.91
C GLY A 108 -29.38 21.42 -18.84
N GLU A 109 -29.86 22.66 -18.83
CA GLU A 109 -31.30 22.93 -18.85
C GLU A 109 -31.83 22.94 -20.29
N GLY A 110 -32.98 22.30 -20.50
CA GLY A 110 -33.74 22.41 -21.75
C GLY A 110 -35.21 22.68 -21.46
N ASP A 111 -35.83 23.56 -22.24
CA ASP A 111 -37.25 23.95 -22.05
C ASP A 111 -38.21 22.77 -22.25
N VAL A 112 -37.80 21.75 -23.00
CA VAL A 112 -38.60 20.54 -23.25
C VAL A 112 -38.04 19.36 -22.45
N ARG A 113 -36.72 19.16 -22.45
CA ARG A 113 -36.05 18.08 -21.72
C ARG A 113 -34.71 18.55 -21.15
N GLY A 114 -34.45 18.23 -19.89
CA GLY A 114 -33.13 18.41 -19.28
C GLY A 114 -32.07 17.52 -19.93
N GLY A 115 -30.83 18.00 -19.95
CA GLY A 115 -29.68 17.22 -20.37
C GLY A 115 -29.31 16.16 -19.36
N ASP A 116 -28.67 15.09 -19.81
CA ASP A 116 -28.22 14.01 -18.94
C ASP A 116 -26.92 14.41 -18.21
N GLY A 117 -26.71 13.86 -17.01
CA GLY A 117 -25.45 14.03 -16.27
C GLY A 117 -24.26 13.36 -16.97
N GLY A 118 -23.06 13.77 -16.58
CA GLY A 118 -21.80 13.20 -17.03
C GLY A 118 -21.37 11.99 -16.20
N VAL A 119 -20.33 11.30 -16.66
CA VAL A 119 -19.78 10.10 -16.01
C VAL A 119 -18.54 10.46 -15.19
N GLY A 120 -18.47 9.96 -13.96
CA GLY A 120 -17.27 10.01 -13.13
C GLY A 120 -16.45 8.73 -13.29
N HIS A 121 -15.16 8.86 -13.58
CA HIS A 121 -14.27 7.70 -13.72
C HIS A 121 -13.46 7.47 -12.44
N GLY A 122 -13.44 6.22 -11.96
CA GLY A 122 -12.60 5.81 -10.84
C GLY A 122 -11.10 5.87 -11.17
N GLN A 123 -10.27 5.88 -10.13
CA GLN A 123 -8.81 5.86 -10.29
C GLN A 123 -8.37 4.63 -11.07
N ARG A 124 -7.44 4.83 -12.02
CA ARG A 124 -6.76 3.73 -12.70
C ARG A 124 -5.40 3.51 -12.05
N PHE A 125 -5.21 2.32 -11.51
CA PHE A 125 -3.93 1.90 -10.96
C PHE A 125 -3.10 1.24 -12.05
N GLU A 126 -1.93 1.80 -12.30
CA GLU A 126 -0.99 1.27 -13.27
C GLU A 126 0.09 0.47 -12.55
N LYS A 127 0.35 -0.73 -13.05
CA LYS A 127 1.40 -1.61 -12.53
C LYS A 127 2.68 -1.34 -13.33
N LEU A 128 3.68 -0.78 -12.65
CA LEU A 128 5.05 -0.70 -13.19
C LEU A 128 5.58 -2.11 -13.47
N LEU A 129 6.41 -2.25 -14.50
CA LEU A 129 7.04 -3.52 -14.84
C LEU A 129 7.86 -4.08 -13.68
N VAL A 130 8.66 -3.21 -13.04
CA VAL A 130 9.44 -3.54 -11.86
C VAL A 130 9.11 -2.52 -10.75
N PRO A 131 8.27 -2.87 -9.76
CA PRO A 131 7.90 -1.96 -8.69
C PRO A 131 9.06 -1.71 -7.72
N GLY A 132 8.97 -0.61 -6.97
CA GLY A 132 9.89 -0.36 -5.84
C GLY A 132 11.33 0.02 -6.21
N VAL A 133 11.63 0.34 -7.48
CA VAL A 133 12.96 0.84 -7.86
C VAL A 133 13.16 2.26 -7.34
N THR A 134 13.76 2.37 -6.15
CA THR A 134 14.12 3.63 -5.51
C THR A 134 15.64 3.78 -5.53
N GLY A 135 16.16 4.88 -6.07
CA GLY A 135 17.61 5.14 -6.06
C GLY A 135 18.13 5.71 -7.37
N ARG A 136 19.45 5.86 -7.45
CA ARG A 136 20.13 6.35 -8.65
C ARG A 136 20.26 5.19 -9.65
N VAL A 137 19.40 5.18 -10.66
CA VAL A 137 19.50 4.23 -11.76
C VAL A 137 20.70 4.59 -12.63
N PRO A 138 21.70 3.69 -12.79
CA PRO A 138 22.83 3.95 -13.68
C PRO A 138 22.36 4.12 -15.12
N TYR A 139 23.06 4.98 -15.87
CA TYR A 139 22.76 5.17 -17.28
C TYR A 139 23.19 3.94 -18.08
N THR A 140 22.22 3.16 -18.54
CA THR A 140 22.44 2.00 -19.42
C THR A 140 21.57 2.14 -20.65
N LYS A 141 22.19 2.04 -21.83
CA LYS A 141 21.48 2.03 -23.12
C LYS A 141 20.73 0.72 -23.29
N THR A 142 19.54 0.78 -23.87
CA THR A 142 18.70 -0.42 -24.09
C THR A 142 19.44 -1.46 -24.93
N ALA A 143 20.20 -1.06 -25.95
CA ALA A 143 20.94 -2.01 -26.79
C ALA A 143 21.96 -2.85 -25.99
N LYS A 144 22.70 -2.20 -25.08
CA LYS A 144 23.65 -2.91 -24.21
C LYS A 144 22.92 -3.83 -23.23
N PHE A 145 21.82 -3.35 -22.65
CA PHE A 145 20.99 -4.19 -21.78
C PHE A 145 20.45 -5.43 -22.51
N CYS A 146 19.97 -5.28 -23.75
CA CYS A 146 19.49 -6.43 -24.53
C CYS A 146 20.61 -7.42 -24.86
N GLU A 147 21.84 -6.94 -25.08
CA GLU A 147 23.02 -7.79 -25.31
C GLU A 147 23.42 -8.54 -24.03
N ASP A 148 23.52 -7.82 -22.90
CA ASP A 148 23.93 -8.39 -21.60
C ASP A 148 22.92 -9.47 -21.10
N TYR A 149 21.65 -9.37 -21.50
CA TYR A 149 20.55 -10.26 -21.10
C TYR A 149 20.04 -11.18 -22.23
N GLU A 150 20.71 -11.21 -23.37
CA GLU A 150 20.37 -12.06 -24.53
C GLU A 150 18.90 -11.98 -24.98
N LEU A 151 18.31 -10.78 -24.95
CA LEU A 151 16.89 -10.58 -25.30
C LEU A 151 16.62 -10.86 -26.78
N ASP A 152 15.46 -11.46 -27.08
CA ASP A 152 15.06 -11.81 -28.45
C ASP A 152 15.15 -10.63 -29.45
N GLU A 153 15.63 -10.87 -30.67
CA GLU A 153 15.80 -9.82 -31.68
C GLU A 153 14.50 -9.08 -32.01
N ALA A 154 13.34 -9.76 -31.98
CA ALA A 154 12.06 -9.11 -32.23
C ALA A 154 11.70 -8.17 -31.09
N LEU A 155 11.99 -8.56 -29.84
CA LEU A 155 11.86 -7.70 -28.67
C LEU A 155 12.80 -6.48 -28.77
N GLN A 156 14.05 -6.65 -29.19
CA GLN A 156 14.98 -5.53 -29.39
C GLN A 156 14.47 -4.53 -30.45
N LYS A 157 13.93 -5.03 -31.57
CA LYS A 157 13.34 -4.19 -32.62
C LYS A 157 12.12 -3.44 -32.12
N LEU A 158 11.26 -4.10 -31.33
CA LEU A 158 10.09 -3.46 -30.70
C LEU A 158 10.52 -2.35 -29.75
N LEU A 159 11.46 -2.61 -28.84
CA LEU A 159 11.98 -1.62 -27.89
C LEU A 159 12.54 -0.38 -28.61
N LYS A 160 13.28 -0.60 -29.70
CA LYS A 160 13.81 0.48 -30.54
C LYS A 160 12.69 1.26 -31.24
N SER A 161 11.69 0.56 -31.80
CA SER A 161 10.56 1.20 -32.49
C SER A 161 9.67 2.03 -31.56
N ALA A 162 9.53 1.59 -30.31
CA ALA A 162 8.81 2.30 -29.26
C ALA A 162 9.62 3.46 -28.66
N GLY A 163 10.87 3.67 -29.09
CA GLY A 163 11.70 4.80 -28.65
C GLY A 163 12.38 4.61 -27.29
N PHE A 164 12.40 3.39 -26.74
CA PHE A 164 13.05 3.12 -25.47
C PHE A 164 14.57 3.08 -25.64
N SER A 165 15.24 4.19 -25.34
CA SER A 165 16.69 4.36 -25.53
C SER A 165 17.53 3.99 -24.30
N THR A 166 16.93 3.92 -23.11
CA THR A 166 17.63 3.60 -21.85
C THR A 166 16.81 2.69 -20.94
N VAL A 167 17.50 1.91 -20.08
CA VAL A 167 16.87 1.06 -19.06
C VAL A 167 16.08 1.90 -18.04
N GLY A 168 16.58 3.07 -17.68
CA GLY A 168 15.85 3.99 -16.79
C GLY A 168 14.51 4.49 -17.36
N ALA A 169 14.37 4.55 -18.69
CA ALA A 169 13.08 4.80 -19.32
C ALA A 169 12.17 3.56 -19.19
N LEU A 170 12.69 2.35 -19.44
CA LEU A 170 11.95 1.09 -19.34
C LEU A 170 11.40 0.82 -17.94
N LEU A 171 12.15 1.16 -16.89
CA LEU A 171 11.71 0.98 -15.50
C LEU A 171 10.51 1.87 -15.12
N LYS A 172 10.18 2.88 -15.91
CA LYS A 172 9.01 3.76 -15.71
C LYS A 172 7.80 3.33 -16.53
N VAL A 173 7.94 2.29 -17.34
CA VAL A 173 6.89 1.79 -18.23
C VAL A 173 6.00 0.82 -17.46
N THR A 174 4.73 0.80 -17.83
CA THR A 174 3.71 -0.09 -17.26
C THR A 174 3.41 -1.25 -18.21
N ASP A 175 2.80 -2.32 -17.70
CA ASP A 175 2.31 -3.42 -18.55
C ASP A 175 1.35 -2.90 -19.65
N THR A 176 0.52 -1.90 -19.31
CA THR A 176 -0.42 -1.28 -20.24
C THR A 176 0.29 -0.58 -21.39
N ASP A 177 1.31 0.23 -21.10
CA ASP A 177 2.08 0.97 -22.11
C ASP A 177 2.74 0.01 -23.12
N LEU A 178 3.29 -1.11 -22.63
CA LEU A 178 3.87 -2.13 -23.51
C LEU A 178 2.81 -2.82 -24.38
N ARG A 179 1.63 -3.10 -23.85
CA ARG A 179 0.53 -3.68 -24.65
C ARG A 179 0.03 -2.71 -25.71
N GLU A 180 -0.08 -1.42 -25.39
CA GLU A 180 -0.41 -0.36 -26.35
C GLU A 180 0.66 -0.24 -27.43
N ALA A 181 1.93 -0.48 -27.09
CA ALA A 181 3.05 -0.61 -28.04
C ALA A 181 3.13 -1.99 -28.74
N HIS A 182 2.08 -2.80 -28.68
CA HIS A 182 1.95 -4.10 -29.33
C HIS A 182 2.94 -5.18 -28.87
N PHE A 183 3.45 -5.09 -27.63
CA PHE A 183 4.23 -6.18 -27.05
C PHE A 183 3.31 -7.36 -26.71
N LYS A 184 3.77 -8.57 -27.04
CA LYS A 184 3.09 -9.81 -26.66
C LYS A 184 3.38 -10.13 -25.19
N SER A 185 2.48 -10.85 -24.52
CA SER A 185 2.67 -11.23 -23.11
C SER A 185 3.97 -11.99 -22.86
N GLY A 186 4.44 -12.82 -23.79
CA GLY A 186 5.74 -13.49 -23.69
C GLY A 186 6.92 -12.51 -23.68
N HIS A 187 6.90 -11.51 -24.56
CA HIS A 187 7.93 -10.46 -24.60
C HIS A 187 7.94 -9.63 -23.32
N ILE A 188 6.76 -9.33 -22.76
CA ILE A 188 6.66 -8.58 -21.52
C ILE A 188 7.24 -9.38 -20.36
N ALA A 189 6.92 -10.68 -20.26
CA ALA A 189 7.45 -11.54 -19.19
C ALA A 189 8.98 -11.67 -19.25
N GLU A 190 9.54 -11.87 -20.44
CA GLU A 190 10.98 -11.91 -20.68
C GLU A 190 11.66 -10.58 -20.27
N LEU A 191 11.09 -9.45 -20.69
CA LEU A 191 11.59 -8.13 -20.34
C LEU A 191 11.53 -7.86 -18.83
N VAL A 192 10.45 -8.24 -18.16
CA VAL A 192 10.31 -8.09 -16.71
C VAL A 192 11.38 -8.90 -15.98
N ALA A 193 11.57 -10.17 -16.34
CA ALA A 193 12.58 -11.02 -15.72
C ALA A 193 14.00 -10.44 -15.87
N ALA A 194 14.34 -9.95 -17.06
CA ALA A 194 15.64 -9.31 -17.32
C ALA A 194 15.81 -7.99 -16.55
N LEU A 195 14.75 -7.17 -16.46
CA LEU A 195 14.80 -5.92 -15.70
C LEU A 195 14.92 -6.16 -14.19
N GLU A 196 14.24 -7.17 -13.64
CA GLU A 196 14.34 -7.54 -12.22
C GLU A 196 15.76 -7.96 -11.84
N ASP A 197 16.39 -8.83 -12.63
CA ASP A 197 17.78 -9.25 -12.40
C ASP A 197 18.76 -8.08 -12.57
N TRP A 198 18.55 -7.23 -13.58
CA TRP A 198 19.37 -6.04 -13.78
C TRP A 198 19.28 -5.07 -12.61
N VAL A 199 18.07 -4.82 -12.09
CA VAL A 199 17.85 -3.97 -10.91
C VAL A 199 18.57 -4.56 -9.70
N ALA A 200 18.43 -5.86 -9.44
CA ALA A 200 19.07 -6.53 -8.32
C ALA A 200 20.61 -6.40 -8.36
N THR A 201 21.19 -6.38 -9.55
CA THR A 201 22.64 -6.28 -9.75
C THR A 201 23.16 -4.84 -9.70
N ASN A 202 22.40 -3.89 -10.25
CA ASN A 202 22.90 -2.55 -10.57
C ASN A 202 22.33 -1.43 -9.69
N VAL A 203 21.21 -1.65 -9.01
CA VAL A 203 20.56 -0.67 -8.13
C VAL A 203 20.76 -1.12 -6.68
N LYS A 204 21.46 -0.31 -5.90
CA LYS A 204 21.74 -0.53 -4.47
C LYS A 204 21.10 0.56 -3.63
#